data_AF-A0A958HT82-F1
#
_entry.id   AF-A0A958HT82-F1
#
_cell.length_a   1.000
_cell.length_b   1.000
_cell.length_c   1.000
_cell.angle_alpha   90.00
_cell.angle_beta   90.00
_cell.angle_gamma   90.00
#
_symmetry.space_group_name_H-M   'P 1'
#
loop_
_entity.id
_entity.type
_entity.pdbx_description
1 polymer ?
#
loop_
_entity_poly.entity_id
_entity_poly.type
_entity_poly.pdbx_seq_one_letter_code
_entity_poly.pdbx_strand_id
1 'polypeptide(L)'
;TLALGAAVTVASGGMLTRGVSVITMDIGTGVRVSVPTAILSTLTYAARQGILIRSGRAIEQLNKIDTVVFDKTGTLTQGNAGVVGIYTTSRTTLSADEILRLAASAEQGLTHPVAEAITRHAREREVSLVECEEWEYRVGQGVAAGIEGRTVYVGSHRMMAILGYDVSELLAANPDIEASAASQVYVADDQGLLGVILYRDPARPESAEVIRKLLEMGITPYMLSGDMKKVADAVAAELGIEP
;
A
#
# COMPACT_ATOMS: atom_id res chain seq x y z
N THR A 1 8.32 -29.37 46.10
CA THR A 1 6.97 -29.09 45.56
C THR A 1 5.99 -28.91 46.71
N LEU A 2 4.85 -28.25 46.51
CA LEU A 2 3.82 -28.08 47.55
C LEU A 2 3.37 -29.43 48.14
N ALA A 3 3.30 -30.48 47.32
CA ALA A 3 3.01 -31.85 47.76
C ALA A 3 4.08 -32.43 48.71
N LEU A 4 5.38 -32.23 48.43
CA LEU A 4 6.46 -32.66 49.31
C LEU A 4 6.46 -31.87 50.63
N GLY A 5 6.21 -30.55 50.57
CA GLY A 5 6.08 -29.70 51.75
C GLY A 5 4.90 -30.11 52.64
N ALA A 6 3.75 -30.43 52.03
CA ALA A 6 2.59 -30.93 52.73
C ALA A 6 2.83 -32.31 53.37
N ALA A 7 3.49 -33.23 52.66
CA ALA A 7 3.83 -34.56 53.17
C ALA A 7 4.80 -34.48 54.37
N VAL A 8 5.82 -33.63 54.29
CA VAL A 8 6.75 -33.39 55.42
C VAL A 8 6.00 -32.78 56.61
N THR A 9 5.10 -31.83 56.37
CA THR A 9 4.31 -31.18 57.44
C THR A 9 3.40 -32.16 58.18
N VAL A 10 2.79 -33.12 57.47
CA VAL A 10 1.97 -34.19 58.06
C VAL A 10 2.84 -35.23 58.78
N ALA A 11 3.95 -35.65 58.17
CA ALA A 11 4.86 -36.65 58.74
C ALA A 11 5.60 -36.16 60.01
N SER A 12 5.81 -34.84 60.15
CA SER A 12 6.48 -34.22 61.29
C SER A 12 5.58 -34.06 62.54
N GLY A 13 4.44 -34.77 62.58
CA GLY A 13 3.47 -34.69 63.69
C GLY A 13 2.42 -33.58 63.55
N GLY A 14 2.30 -32.97 62.37
CA GLY A 14 1.27 -31.97 62.08
C GLY A 14 -0.09 -32.60 61.75
N MET A 15 -1.18 -31.98 62.22
CA MET A 15 -2.55 -32.34 61.83
C MET A 15 -2.73 -32.27 60.30
N LEU A 16 -3.56 -33.15 59.74
CA LEU A 16 -3.88 -33.21 58.30
C LEU A 16 -4.27 -31.82 57.74
N THR A 17 -4.96 -31.01 58.55
CA THR A 17 -5.34 -29.63 58.24
C THR A 17 -4.17 -28.73 57.86
N ARG A 18 -3.00 -28.88 58.52
CA ARG A 18 -1.79 -28.10 58.19
C ARG A 18 -1.19 -28.50 56.86
N GLY A 19 -1.21 -29.80 56.52
CA GLY A 19 -0.81 -30.29 55.21
C GLY A 19 -1.69 -29.76 54.09
N VAL A 20 -3.01 -29.74 54.31
CA VAL A 20 -3.98 -29.16 53.36
C VAL A 20 -3.70 -27.67 53.15
N SER A 21 -3.43 -26.89 54.21
CA SER A 21 -3.09 -25.47 54.10
C SER A 21 -1.89 -25.20 53.17
N VAL A 22 -0.86 -26.05 53.21
CA VAL A 22 0.33 -25.94 52.34
C VAL A 22 -0.03 -26.20 50.88
N ILE A 23 -0.94 -27.14 50.59
CA ILE A 23 -1.38 -27.43 49.22
C ILE A 23 -2.31 -26.33 48.68
N THR A 24 -3.17 -25.78 49.53
CA THR A 24 -4.11 -24.71 49.17
C THR A 24 -3.47 -23.33 49.05
N MET A 25 -2.18 -23.20 49.40
CA MET A 25 -1.46 -21.94 49.29
C MET A 25 -1.23 -21.57 47.82
N ASP A 26 -2.02 -20.62 47.34
CA ASP A 26 -1.98 -20.17 45.94
C ASP A 26 -1.00 -19.00 45.77
N ILE A 27 0.21 -19.33 45.34
CA ILE A 27 1.27 -18.34 45.05
C ILE A 27 1.03 -17.67 43.68
N GLY A 28 0.13 -18.21 42.85
CA GLY A 28 -0.03 -17.82 41.45
C GLY A 28 -1.05 -16.72 41.17
N THR A 29 -1.83 -16.30 42.17
CA THR A 29 -2.97 -15.37 41.97
C THR A 29 -2.55 -14.05 41.33
N GLY A 30 -1.44 -13.46 41.78
CA GLY A 30 -0.92 -12.21 41.21
C GLY A 30 -0.48 -12.38 39.74
N VAL A 31 0.21 -13.48 39.43
CA VAL A 31 0.68 -13.77 38.06
C VAL A 31 -0.50 -13.96 37.12
N ARG A 32 -1.53 -14.70 37.53
CA ARG A 32 -2.72 -14.99 36.71
C ARG A 32 -3.52 -13.73 36.33
N VAL A 33 -3.50 -12.69 37.16
CA VAL A 33 -4.21 -11.43 36.88
C VAL A 33 -3.32 -10.42 36.15
N SER A 34 -2.02 -10.39 36.45
CA SER A 34 -1.09 -9.38 35.91
C SER A 34 -1.05 -9.33 34.38
N VAL A 35 -0.92 -10.47 33.70
CA VAL A 35 -0.79 -10.54 32.24
C VAL A 35 -2.07 -10.10 31.52
N PRO A 36 -3.27 -10.64 31.83
CA PRO A 36 -4.51 -10.16 31.22
C PRO A 36 -4.77 -8.68 31.48
N THR A 37 -4.50 -8.18 32.69
CA THR A 37 -4.68 -6.76 33.01
C THR A 37 -3.74 -5.88 32.20
N ALA A 38 -2.44 -6.22 32.12
CA ALA A 38 -1.47 -5.46 31.32
C ALA A 38 -1.85 -5.43 29.83
N ILE A 39 -2.28 -6.57 29.27
CA ILE A 39 -2.73 -6.66 27.88
C ILE A 39 -3.98 -5.79 27.67
N LEU A 40 -5.01 -5.93 28.50
CA LEU A 40 -6.26 -5.16 28.38
C LEU A 40 -6.03 -3.65 28.53
N SER A 41 -5.18 -3.23 29.48
CA SER A 41 -4.78 -1.83 29.64
C SER A 41 -4.05 -1.31 28.40
N THR A 42 -3.13 -2.09 27.83
CA THR A 42 -2.41 -1.73 26.60
C THR A 42 -3.35 -1.62 25.40
N LEU A 43 -4.25 -2.58 25.22
CA LEU A 43 -5.27 -2.55 24.15
C LEU A 43 -6.18 -1.32 24.29
N THR A 44 -6.63 -1.02 25.50
CA THR A 44 -7.48 0.15 25.78
C THR A 44 -6.74 1.45 25.52
N TYR A 45 -5.46 1.53 25.92
CA TYR A 45 -4.62 2.70 25.66
C TYR A 45 -4.38 2.89 24.15
N ALA A 46 -3.99 1.85 23.43
CA ALA A 46 -3.76 1.86 21.99
C ALA A 46 -5.02 2.29 21.23
N ALA A 47 -6.18 1.73 21.58
CA ALA A 47 -7.46 2.09 20.94
C ALA A 47 -7.82 3.57 21.12
N ARG A 48 -7.52 4.16 22.30
CA ARG A 48 -7.69 5.61 22.53
C ARG A 48 -6.75 6.48 21.70
N GLN A 49 -5.66 5.92 21.21
CA GLN A 49 -4.73 6.56 20.27
C GLN A 49 -5.04 6.22 18.80
N GLY A 50 -6.16 5.55 18.52
CA GLY A 50 -6.53 5.13 17.17
C GLY A 50 -5.77 3.90 16.65
N ILE A 51 -5.00 3.21 17.50
CA ILE A 51 -4.25 2.00 17.14
C ILE A 51 -5.07 0.77 17.51
N LEU A 52 -5.56 0.06 16.50
CA LEU A 52 -6.34 -1.17 16.70
C LEU A 52 -5.45 -2.41 16.71
N ILE A 53 -5.35 -3.07 17.87
CA ILE A 53 -4.57 -4.31 18.02
C ILE A 53 -5.54 -5.48 18.25
N ARG A 54 -5.50 -6.48 17.36
CA ARG A 54 -6.48 -7.59 17.35
C ARG A 54 -6.25 -8.64 18.45
N SER A 55 -5.04 -8.76 19.01
CA SER A 55 -4.73 -9.77 20.03
C SER A 55 -3.55 -9.38 20.92
N GLY A 56 -3.52 -9.88 22.15
CA GLY A 56 -2.37 -9.72 23.06
C GLY A 56 -1.08 -10.34 22.51
N ARG A 57 -1.19 -11.44 21.76
CA ARG A 57 -0.05 -12.05 21.05
C ARG A 57 0.63 -11.06 20.10
N ALA A 58 -0.13 -10.20 19.43
CA ALA A 58 0.45 -9.20 18.54
C ALA A 58 1.32 -8.19 19.30
N ILE A 59 0.94 -7.80 20.52
CA ILE A 59 1.75 -6.91 21.38
C ILE A 59 3.08 -7.57 21.74
N GLU A 60 3.05 -8.85 22.13
CA GLU A 60 4.26 -9.59 22.48
C GLU A 60 5.20 -9.78 21.28
N GLN A 61 4.64 -9.99 20.08
CA GLN A 61 5.42 -10.09 18.85
C GLN A 61 5.99 -8.74 18.43
N LEU A 62 5.24 -7.65 18.61
CA LEU A 62 5.67 -6.29 18.26
C LEU A 62 6.95 -5.91 19.01
N ASN A 63 7.16 -6.38 20.24
CA ASN A 63 8.39 -6.14 20.98
C ASN A 63 9.63 -6.88 20.42
N LYS A 64 9.44 -7.84 19.51
CA LYS A 64 10.52 -8.68 18.96
C LYS A 64 10.87 -8.31 17.52
N ILE A 65 10.16 -7.38 16.90
CA ILE A 65 10.42 -7.03 15.52
C ILE A 65 11.69 -6.17 15.44
N ASP A 66 12.50 -6.45 14.44
CA ASP A 66 13.68 -5.68 14.05
C ASP A 66 13.54 -5.08 12.64
N THR A 67 12.44 -5.42 11.94
CA THR A 67 12.23 -5.08 10.53
C THR A 67 10.76 -4.77 10.29
N VAL A 68 10.48 -3.71 9.51
CA VAL A 68 9.14 -3.36 9.05
C VAL A 68 9.15 -3.26 7.53
N VAL A 69 8.30 -4.05 6.88
CA VAL A 69 8.09 -3.97 5.43
C VAL A 69 6.81 -3.18 5.18
N PHE A 70 6.95 -2.03 4.57
CA PHE A 70 5.85 -1.17 4.17
C PHE A 70 5.37 -1.53 2.77
N ASP A 71 4.05 -1.59 2.60
CA ASP A 71 3.47 -1.39 1.28
C ASP A 71 3.65 0.08 0.88
N LYS A 72 3.75 0.37 -0.42
CA LYS A 72 3.89 1.75 -0.90
C LYS A 72 2.54 2.47 -0.94
N THR A 73 1.64 1.97 -1.80
CA THR A 73 0.43 2.67 -2.21
C THR A 73 -0.59 2.70 -1.07
N GLY A 74 -0.99 3.90 -0.64
CA GLY A 74 -1.95 4.11 0.45
C GLY A 74 -1.38 3.93 1.87
N THR A 75 -0.19 3.33 2.00
CA THR A 75 0.51 3.19 3.28
C THR A 75 1.57 4.27 3.46
N LEU A 76 2.64 4.28 2.65
CA LEU A 76 3.64 5.36 2.66
C LEU A 76 3.21 6.58 1.86
N THR A 77 2.29 6.39 0.92
CA THR A 77 1.68 7.44 0.12
C THR A 77 0.25 7.72 0.56
N GLN A 78 -0.32 8.83 0.10
CA GLN A 78 -1.66 9.25 0.49
C GLN A 78 -2.76 8.31 -0.02
N GLY A 79 -2.46 7.47 -1.03
CA GLY A 79 -3.44 6.61 -1.68
C GLY A 79 -4.38 7.40 -2.59
N ASN A 80 -4.03 8.65 -2.88
CA ASN A 80 -4.81 9.54 -3.73
C ASN A 80 -3.92 10.00 -4.88
N ALA A 81 -3.68 9.09 -5.83
CA ALA A 81 -2.89 9.35 -7.02
C ALA A 81 -3.49 10.53 -7.80
N GLY A 82 -2.66 11.46 -8.24
CA GLY A 82 -3.06 12.60 -9.07
C GLY A 82 -2.36 12.57 -10.43
N VAL A 83 -3.04 13.05 -11.47
CA VAL A 83 -2.44 13.25 -12.80
C VAL A 83 -1.52 14.46 -12.74
N VAL A 84 -0.25 14.28 -13.10
CA VAL A 84 0.78 15.33 -13.04
C VAL A 84 1.17 15.85 -14.43
N GLY A 85 0.83 15.12 -15.50
CA GLY A 85 1.14 15.52 -16.86
C GLY A 85 0.45 14.65 -17.90
N ILE A 86 0.20 15.21 -19.07
CA ILE A 86 -0.34 14.49 -20.23
C ILE A 86 0.46 14.94 -21.44
N TYR A 87 1.07 13.98 -22.12
CA TYR A 87 1.93 14.22 -23.27
C TYR A 87 1.38 13.45 -24.47
N THR A 88 1.31 14.11 -25.61
CA THR A 88 0.82 13.54 -26.85
C THR A 88 1.99 13.12 -27.74
N THR A 89 1.78 12.12 -28.59
CA THR A 89 2.79 11.78 -29.62
C THR A 89 2.71 12.76 -30.80
N SER A 90 3.82 12.90 -31.54
CA SER A 90 3.85 13.65 -32.81
C SER A 90 3.01 13.01 -33.91
N ARG A 91 2.66 11.72 -33.77
CA ARG A 91 1.89 10.95 -34.75
C ARG A 91 0.38 11.18 -34.66
N THR A 92 -0.10 11.84 -33.61
CA THR A 92 -1.52 12.13 -33.42
C THR A 92 -1.78 13.63 -33.50
N THR A 93 -2.96 14.00 -33.99
CA THR A 93 -3.47 15.37 -33.96
C THR A 93 -4.33 15.63 -32.72
N LEU A 94 -4.53 14.63 -31.87
CA LEU A 94 -5.34 14.75 -30.66
C LEU A 94 -4.66 15.64 -29.63
N SER A 95 -5.47 16.47 -29.00
CA SER A 95 -5.10 17.27 -27.84
C SER A 95 -4.95 16.42 -26.57
N ALA A 96 -4.28 16.96 -25.56
CA ALA A 96 -4.13 16.32 -24.26
C ALA A 96 -5.50 16.01 -23.60
N ASP A 97 -6.49 16.88 -23.78
CA ASP A 97 -7.82 16.69 -23.21
C ASP A 97 -8.63 15.62 -23.97
N GLU A 98 -8.41 15.45 -25.27
CA GLU A 98 -8.97 14.31 -26.01
C GLU A 98 -8.36 12.99 -25.58
N ILE A 99 -7.05 12.93 -25.34
CA ILE A 99 -6.39 11.75 -24.76
C ILE A 99 -6.95 11.45 -23.37
N LEU A 100 -7.11 12.49 -22.54
CA LEU A 100 -7.72 12.36 -21.21
C LEU A 100 -9.15 11.83 -21.30
N ARG A 101 -9.94 12.32 -22.27
CA ARG A 101 -11.31 11.86 -22.52
C ARG A 101 -11.35 10.38 -22.85
N LEU A 102 -10.50 9.93 -23.78
CA LEU A 102 -10.44 8.52 -24.18
C LEU A 102 -10.00 7.64 -23.00
N ALA A 103 -8.95 8.05 -22.29
CA ALA A 103 -8.45 7.31 -21.13
C ALA A 103 -9.49 7.21 -20.01
N ALA A 104 -10.08 8.33 -19.61
CA ALA A 104 -11.07 8.38 -18.56
C ALA A 104 -12.35 7.61 -18.92
N SER A 105 -12.74 7.61 -20.20
CA SER A 105 -13.89 6.84 -20.69
C SER A 105 -13.62 5.33 -20.59
N ALA A 106 -12.43 4.87 -21.04
CA ALA A 106 -12.04 3.47 -20.93
C ALA A 106 -11.90 2.97 -19.48
N GLU A 107 -11.54 3.86 -18.56
CA GLU A 107 -11.28 3.55 -17.14
C GLU A 107 -12.53 3.68 -16.23
N GLN A 108 -13.71 4.10 -16.73
CA GLN A 108 -14.91 4.38 -15.91
C GLN A 108 -15.37 3.21 -15.01
N GLY A 109 -15.13 1.96 -15.43
CA GLY A 109 -15.54 0.76 -14.70
C GLY A 109 -14.50 0.22 -13.70
N LEU A 110 -13.33 0.86 -13.59
CA LEU A 110 -12.21 0.37 -12.78
C LEU A 110 -12.13 1.08 -11.43
N THR A 111 -11.86 0.30 -10.39
CA THR A 111 -11.62 0.79 -9.02
C THR A 111 -10.13 0.93 -8.70
N HIS A 112 -9.27 0.85 -9.72
CA HIS A 112 -7.84 0.98 -9.51
C HIS A 112 -7.50 2.46 -9.18
N PRO A 113 -6.54 2.74 -8.26
CA PRO A 113 -6.17 4.11 -7.93
C PRO A 113 -5.82 5.00 -9.13
N VAL A 114 -5.26 4.41 -10.19
CA VAL A 114 -4.98 5.11 -11.46
C VAL A 114 -6.24 5.49 -12.23
N ALA A 115 -7.24 4.60 -12.26
CA ALA A 115 -8.52 4.84 -12.90
C ALA A 115 -9.25 5.98 -12.21
N GLU A 116 -9.27 5.96 -10.87
CA GLU A 116 -9.83 7.04 -10.05
C GLU A 116 -9.09 8.36 -10.27
N ALA A 117 -7.76 8.34 -10.38
CA ALA A 117 -6.97 9.53 -10.67
C ALA A 117 -7.31 10.15 -12.03
N ILE A 118 -7.37 9.32 -13.09
CA ILE A 118 -7.66 9.78 -14.46
C ILE A 118 -9.10 10.28 -14.56
N THR A 119 -10.07 9.52 -14.03
CA THR A 119 -11.49 9.90 -14.09
C THR A 119 -11.79 11.15 -13.25
N ARG A 120 -11.17 11.31 -12.08
CA ARG A 120 -11.28 12.53 -11.28
C ARG A 120 -10.68 13.73 -12.02
N HIS A 121 -9.48 13.59 -12.58
CA HIS A 121 -8.82 14.67 -13.33
C HIS A 121 -9.63 15.09 -14.56
N ALA A 122 -10.28 14.15 -15.25
CA ALA A 122 -11.19 14.45 -16.35
C ALA A 122 -12.42 15.24 -15.88
N ARG A 123 -13.00 14.89 -14.73
CA ARG A 123 -14.13 15.64 -14.14
C ARG A 123 -13.73 17.06 -13.71
N GLU A 124 -12.55 17.22 -13.12
CA GLU A 124 -12.01 18.54 -12.72
C GLU A 124 -11.76 19.45 -13.91
N ARG A 125 -11.45 18.87 -15.08
CA ARG A 125 -11.32 19.60 -16.37
C ARG A 125 -12.62 19.71 -17.16
N GLU A 126 -13.74 19.29 -16.61
CA GLU A 126 -15.06 19.30 -17.27
C GLU A 126 -15.08 18.55 -18.62
N VAL A 127 -14.26 17.50 -18.74
CA VAL A 127 -14.19 16.67 -19.95
C VAL A 127 -15.36 15.69 -19.96
N SER A 128 -16.21 15.80 -20.99
CA SER A 128 -17.35 14.90 -21.20
C SER A 128 -16.89 13.50 -21.58
N LEU A 129 -17.16 12.54 -20.69
CA LEU A 129 -16.85 11.13 -20.90
C LEU A 129 -17.91 10.46 -21.78
N VAL A 130 -17.52 9.39 -22.48
CA VAL A 130 -18.39 8.63 -23.38
C VAL A 130 -18.54 7.20 -22.85
N GLU A 131 -19.71 6.61 -23.04
CA GLU A 131 -19.91 5.20 -22.72
C GLU A 131 -19.09 4.29 -23.66
N CYS A 132 -18.56 3.21 -23.11
CA CYS A 132 -17.83 2.20 -23.88
C CYS A 132 -18.80 1.09 -24.32
N GLU A 133 -18.70 0.66 -25.58
CA GLU A 133 -19.53 -0.41 -26.13
C GLU A 133 -19.00 -1.80 -25.74
N GLU A 134 -17.67 -1.98 -25.84
CA GLU A 134 -16.96 -3.20 -25.48
C GLU A 134 -15.85 -2.87 -24.49
N TRP A 135 -15.56 -3.78 -23.58
CA TRP A 135 -14.60 -3.54 -22.50
C TRP A 135 -13.92 -4.82 -22.03
N GLU A 136 -12.58 -4.83 -22.03
CA GLU A 136 -11.76 -5.98 -21.62
C GLU A 136 -10.63 -5.53 -20.69
N TYR A 137 -10.63 -6.05 -19.45
CA TYR A 137 -9.53 -5.86 -18.52
C TYR A 137 -8.46 -6.95 -18.68
N ARG A 138 -7.22 -6.52 -18.87
CA ARG A 138 -6.05 -7.40 -19.00
C ARG A 138 -5.15 -7.23 -17.79
N VAL A 139 -5.16 -8.25 -16.91
CA VAL A 139 -4.41 -8.24 -15.64
C VAL A 139 -2.94 -7.92 -15.86
N GLY A 140 -2.43 -6.90 -15.15
CA GLY A 140 -1.04 -6.45 -15.25
C GLY A 140 -0.68 -5.72 -16.55
N GLN A 141 -1.66 -5.43 -17.41
CA GLN A 141 -1.48 -4.69 -18.65
C GLN A 141 -2.30 -3.41 -18.67
N GLY A 142 -3.59 -3.47 -18.35
CA GLY A 142 -4.50 -2.34 -18.46
C GLY A 142 -5.84 -2.75 -19.03
N VAL A 143 -6.46 -1.87 -19.81
CA VAL A 143 -7.80 -2.04 -20.36
C VAL A 143 -7.84 -1.76 -21.86
N ALA A 144 -8.68 -2.52 -22.58
CA ALA A 144 -9.07 -2.24 -23.96
C ALA A 144 -10.56 -1.94 -23.99
N ALA A 145 -10.97 -0.86 -24.65
CA ALA A 145 -12.36 -0.43 -24.71
C ALA A 145 -12.76 0.05 -26.11
N GLY A 146 -13.96 -0.31 -26.56
CA GLY A 146 -14.57 0.23 -27.78
C GLY A 146 -15.23 1.58 -27.50
N ILE A 147 -14.69 2.66 -28.07
CA ILE A 147 -15.16 4.04 -27.87
C ILE A 147 -15.36 4.67 -29.24
N GLU A 148 -16.57 5.13 -29.58
CA GLU A 148 -16.85 5.83 -30.86
C GLU A 148 -16.39 5.06 -32.12
N GLY A 149 -16.54 3.73 -32.12
CA GLY A 149 -16.18 2.88 -33.26
C GLY A 149 -14.67 2.61 -33.44
N ARG A 150 -13.84 2.91 -32.45
CA ARG A 150 -12.40 2.56 -32.39
C ARG A 150 -12.08 1.77 -31.12
N THR A 151 -11.09 0.89 -31.18
CA THR A 151 -10.57 0.25 -29.98
C THR A 151 -9.48 1.11 -29.36
N VAL A 152 -9.68 1.49 -28.11
CA VAL A 152 -8.75 2.29 -27.31
C VAL A 152 -8.10 1.40 -26.27
N TYR A 153 -6.78 1.46 -26.18
CA TYR A 153 -5.97 0.73 -25.22
C TYR A 153 -5.38 1.72 -24.20
N VAL A 154 -5.61 1.46 -22.92
CA VAL A 154 -5.10 2.26 -21.81
C VAL A 154 -4.35 1.35 -20.86
N GLY A 155 -3.05 1.54 -20.70
CA GLY A 155 -2.28 0.58 -19.92
C GLY A 155 -0.80 0.86 -19.75
N SER A 156 -0.10 -0.14 -19.23
CA SER A 156 1.31 -0.10 -18.89
C SER A 156 2.20 -0.20 -20.13
N HIS A 157 3.50 0.07 -19.95
CA HIS A 157 4.52 -0.17 -20.98
C HIS A 157 4.48 -1.60 -21.54
N ARG A 158 4.15 -2.59 -20.71
CA ARG A 158 4.01 -3.99 -21.14
C ARG A 158 2.88 -4.18 -22.15
N MET A 159 1.76 -3.48 -21.99
CA MET A 159 0.67 -3.52 -22.96
C MET A 159 1.13 -2.97 -24.31
N MET A 160 1.82 -1.81 -24.30
CA MET A 160 2.34 -1.20 -25.52
C MET A 160 3.33 -2.12 -26.25
N ALA A 161 4.24 -2.77 -25.52
CA ALA A 161 5.19 -3.73 -26.08
C ALA A 161 4.50 -4.95 -26.73
N ILE A 162 3.41 -5.46 -26.13
CA ILE A 162 2.63 -6.58 -26.69
C ILE A 162 1.90 -6.16 -27.97
N LEU A 163 1.38 -4.93 -28.02
CA LEU A 163 0.73 -4.37 -29.21
C LEU A 163 1.74 -3.96 -30.29
N GLY A 164 3.04 -3.98 -30.00
CA GLY A 164 4.09 -3.57 -30.94
C GLY A 164 4.22 -2.05 -31.09
N TYR A 165 3.73 -1.28 -30.14
CA TYR A 165 3.81 0.18 -30.15
C TYR A 165 5.08 0.67 -29.46
N ASP A 166 5.90 1.39 -30.22
CA ASP A 166 7.12 2.02 -29.69
C ASP A 166 6.78 3.31 -28.94
N VAL A 167 7.24 3.38 -27.68
CA VAL A 167 7.09 4.55 -26.81
C VAL A 167 8.36 5.41 -26.77
N SER A 168 9.46 4.94 -27.37
CA SER A 168 10.80 5.55 -27.25
C SER A 168 10.84 6.97 -27.82
N GLU A 169 10.18 7.21 -28.94
CA GLU A 169 10.08 8.56 -29.54
C GLU A 169 9.40 9.56 -28.61
N LEU A 170 8.30 9.14 -27.96
CA LEU A 170 7.55 9.97 -27.01
C LEU A 170 8.39 10.31 -25.78
N LEU A 171 9.12 9.32 -25.24
CA LEU A 171 10.00 9.51 -24.08
C LEU A 171 11.22 10.38 -24.43
N ALA A 172 11.83 10.18 -25.61
CA ALA A 172 12.97 10.97 -26.05
C ALA A 172 12.61 12.44 -26.33
N ALA A 173 11.41 12.70 -26.85
CA ALA A 173 10.91 14.05 -27.08
C ALA A 173 10.54 14.79 -25.79
N ASN A 174 10.27 14.06 -24.70
CA ASN A 174 9.77 14.61 -23.44
C ASN A 174 10.62 14.10 -22.26
N PRO A 175 11.86 14.61 -22.09
CA PRO A 175 12.76 14.18 -21.01
C PRO A 175 12.18 14.38 -19.61
N ASP A 176 11.25 15.33 -19.46
CA ASP A 176 10.53 15.59 -18.21
C ASP A 176 9.72 14.39 -17.72
N ILE A 177 9.24 13.53 -18.63
CA ILE A 177 8.53 12.29 -18.27
C ILE A 177 9.42 11.44 -17.38
N GLU A 178 10.66 11.23 -17.80
CA GLU A 178 11.61 10.42 -17.06
C GLU A 178 12.16 11.11 -15.81
N ALA A 179 12.33 12.43 -15.86
CA ALA A 179 12.82 13.23 -14.73
C ALA A 179 11.79 13.32 -13.58
N SER A 180 10.50 13.29 -13.90
CA SER A 180 9.42 13.42 -12.92
C SER A 180 9.31 12.25 -11.92
N ALA A 181 9.94 11.11 -12.24
CA ALA A 181 9.76 9.84 -11.52
C ALA A 181 8.28 9.46 -11.30
N ALA A 182 7.39 9.94 -12.17
CA ALA A 182 5.98 9.61 -12.13
C ALA A 182 5.72 8.26 -12.80
N SER A 183 4.66 7.59 -12.36
CA SER A 183 4.14 6.41 -13.03
C SER A 183 3.46 6.81 -14.34
N GLN A 184 3.50 5.91 -15.32
CA GLN A 184 3.07 6.18 -16.69
C GLN A 184 1.92 5.25 -17.07
N VAL A 185 0.84 5.80 -17.61
CA VAL A 185 -0.21 5.06 -18.34
C VAL A 185 -0.24 5.55 -19.76
N TYR A 186 -0.08 4.64 -20.70
CA TYR A 186 -0.08 4.92 -22.13
C TYR A 186 -1.49 4.77 -22.68
N VAL A 187 -1.82 5.61 -23.65
CA VAL A 187 -3.08 5.60 -24.38
C VAL A 187 -2.75 5.37 -25.85
N ALA A 188 -3.39 4.38 -26.46
CA ALA A 188 -3.22 4.01 -27.85
C ALA A 188 -4.57 3.64 -28.48
N ASP A 189 -4.62 3.60 -29.81
CA ASP A 189 -5.72 3.02 -30.57
C ASP A 189 -5.20 2.02 -31.61
N ASP A 190 -6.05 1.60 -32.53
CA ASP A 190 -5.70 0.67 -33.62
C ASP A 190 -4.64 1.22 -34.60
N GLN A 191 -4.41 2.53 -34.62
CA GLN A 191 -3.41 3.17 -35.49
C GLN A 191 -2.06 3.41 -34.79
N GLY A 192 -2.03 3.36 -33.45
CA GLY A 192 -0.81 3.36 -32.67
C GLY A 192 -0.92 4.11 -31.36
N LEU A 193 0.25 4.41 -30.78
CA LEU A 193 0.36 5.20 -29.57
C LEU A 193 -0.20 6.61 -29.78
N LEU A 194 -1.07 7.08 -28.90
CA LEU A 194 -1.64 8.43 -28.90
C LEU A 194 -0.93 9.35 -27.91
N GLY A 195 -0.56 8.82 -26.75
CA GLY A 195 0.16 9.59 -25.74
C GLY A 195 0.36 8.86 -24.43
N VAL A 196 0.75 9.60 -23.40
CA VAL A 196 0.99 9.10 -22.05
C VAL A 196 0.44 10.07 -21.02
N ILE A 197 -0.20 9.52 -20.00
CA ILE A 197 -0.67 10.20 -18.81
C ILE A 197 0.28 9.84 -17.67
N LEU A 198 0.88 10.85 -17.07
CA LEU A 198 1.71 10.72 -15.89
C LEU A 198 0.85 10.90 -14.65
N TYR A 199 1.05 10.02 -13.69
CA TYR A 199 0.39 10.12 -12.39
C TYR A 199 1.37 9.84 -11.27
N ARG A 200 1.12 10.47 -10.11
CA ARG A 200 1.92 10.28 -8.90
C ARG A 200 1.01 10.19 -7.70
N ASP A 201 1.30 9.25 -6.82
CA ASP A 201 0.73 9.20 -5.48
C ASP A 201 1.75 9.81 -4.52
N PRO A 202 1.51 11.03 -4.00
CA PRO A 202 2.47 11.71 -3.15
C PRO A 202 2.69 10.95 -1.85
N ALA A 203 3.92 11.01 -1.32
CA ALA A 203 4.22 10.51 0.00
C ALA A 203 3.35 11.21 1.07
N ARG A 204 3.00 10.50 2.14
CA ARG A 204 2.37 11.16 3.29
C ARG A 204 3.39 12.08 3.96
N PRO A 205 2.99 13.29 4.41
CA PRO A 205 3.91 14.23 5.06
C PRO A 205 4.66 13.62 6.26
N GLU A 206 4.01 12.71 6.98
CA GLU A 206 4.56 12.02 8.15
C GLU A 206 5.49 10.84 7.82
N SER A 207 5.47 10.31 6.59
CA SER A 207 6.16 9.06 6.25
C SER A 207 7.66 9.14 6.52
N ALA A 208 8.33 10.20 6.06
CA ALA A 208 9.78 10.36 6.24
C ALA A 208 10.17 10.40 7.74
N GLU A 209 9.35 11.06 8.56
CA GLU A 209 9.56 11.13 10.01
C GLU A 209 9.33 9.78 10.70
N VAL A 210 8.38 8.98 10.21
CA VAL A 210 8.16 7.61 10.70
C VAL A 210 9.35 6.71 10.37
N ILE A 211 9.85 6.76 9.14
CA ILE A 211 11.04 6.00 8.71
C ILE A 211 12.24 6.35 9.58
N ARG A 212 12.49 7.66 9.80
CA ARG A 212 13.58 8.14 10.67
C ARG A 212 13.47 7.59 12.09
N LYS A 213 12.28 7.63 12.69
CA LYS A 213 12.07 7.10 14.06
C LYS A 213 12.28 5.59 14.15
N LEU A 214 11.89 4.83 13.13
CA LEU A 214 12.14 3.38 13.10
C LEU A 214 13.64 3.09 13.08
N LEU A 215 14.40 3.80 12.25
CA LEU A 215 15.85 3.68 12.21
C LEU A 215 16.49 4.03 13.56
N GLU A 216 16.03 5.09 14.23
CA GLU A 216 16.48 5.47 15.58
C GLU A 216 16.17 4.40 16.64
N MET A 217 15.11 3.64 16.46
CA MET A 217 14.75 2.50 17.30
C MET A 217 15.53 1.21 16.95
N GLY A 218 16.40 1.24 15.93
CA GLY A 218 17.12 0.07 15.44
C GLY A 218 16.25 -0.88 14.62
N ILE A 219 15.12 -0.41 14.09
CA ILE A 219 14.21 -1.17 13.25
C ILE A 219 14.48 -0.82 11.78
N THR A 220 14.73 -1.83 10.95
CA THR A 220 15.06 -1.67 9.53
C THR A 220 13.78 -1.54 8.69
N PRO A 221 13.54 -0.42 8.00
CA PRO A 221 12.41 -0.26 7.10
C PRO A 221 12.75 -0.79 5.70
N TYR A 222 11.81 -1.52 5.09
CA TYR A 222 11.82 -1.85 3.66
C TYR A 222 10.53 -1.37 3.01
N MET A 223 10.57 -1.12 1.71
CA MET A 223 9.37 -0.84 0.90
C MET A 223 9.17 -1.94 -0.13
N LEU A 224 7.96 -2.49 -0.18
CA LEU A 224 7.51 -3.42 -1.21
C LEU A 224 6.55 -2.67 -2.15
N SER A 225 6.77 -2.79 -3.47
CA SER A 225 5.93 -2.12 -4.46
C SER A 225 5.81 -2.94 -5.75
N GLY A 226 4.64 -2.83 -6.39
CA GLY A 226 4.41 -3.34 -7.74
C GLY A 226 4.75 -2.36 -8.86
N ASP A 227 5.19 -1.14 -8.54
CA ASP A 227 5.56 -0.12 -9.52
C ASP A 227 6.90 -0.44 -10.19
N MET A 228 7.22 0.29 -11.27
CA MET A 228 8.53 0.19 -11.91
C MET A 228 9.63 0.58 -10.91
N LYS A 229 10.75 -0.15 -10.94
CA LYS A 229 11.89 0.05 -10.02
C LYS A 229 12.31 1.51 -9.89
N LYS A 230 12.40 2.25 -11.00
CA LYS A 230 12.77 3.67 -11.00
C LYS A 230 11.83 4.56 -10.15
N VAL A 231 10.52 4.29 -10.19
CA VAL A 231 9.51 5.03 -9.40
C VAL A 231 9.61 4.65 -7.93
N ALA A 232 9.75 3.35 -7.64
CA ALA A 232 9.95 2.86 -6.28
C ALA A 232 11.23 3.44 -5.66
N ASP A 233 12.35 3.43 -6.38
CA ASP A 233 13.63 3.97 -5.90
C ASP A 233 13.55 5.47 -5.62
N ALA A 234 12.80 6.23 -6.44
CA ALA A 234 12.59 7.67 -6.20
C ALA A 234 11.81 7.95 -4.90
N VAL A 235 10.75 7.17 -4.64
CA VAL A 235 9.97 7.29 -3.39
C VAL A 235 10.79 6.81 -2.19
N ALA A 236 11.56 5.73 -2.34
CA ALA A 236 12.46 5.25 -1.28
C ALA A 236 13.49 6.32 -0.90
N ALA A 237 14.13 6.94 -1.89
CA ALA A 237 15.08 8.03 -1.68
C ALA A 237 14.45 9.25 -1.02
N GLU A 238 13.23 9.63 -1.42
CA GLU A 238 12.46 10.72 -0.79
C GLU A 238 12.19 10.45 0.71
N LEU A 239 11.97 9.18 1.07
CA LEU A 239 11.63 8.76 2.43
C LEU A 239 12.84 8.34 3.28
N GLY A 240 14.04 8.25 2.69
CA GLY A 240 15.24 7.76 3.36
C GLY A 240 15.27 6.24 3.60
N ILE A 241 14.63 5.47 2.74
CA ILE A 241 14.65 4.00 2.76
C ILE A 241 15.77 3.51 1.82
N GLU A 242 16.61 2.59 2.28
CA GLU A 242 17.68 2.04 1.45
C GLU A 242 17.15 1.12 0.32
N PRO A 243 17.85 1.03 -0.84
CA PRO A 243 17.40 0.27 -2.02
C PRO A 243 17.38 -1.25 -1.86
#